data_AF-A0A961HZN5-F1
#
_entry.id   AF-A0A961HZN5-F1
#
_cell.length_a   1.000
_cell.length_b   1.000
_cell.length_c   1.000
_cell.angle_alpha   90.00
_cell.angle_beta   90.00
_cell.angle_gamma   90.00
#
_symmetry.space_group_name_H-M   'P 1'
#
loop_
_entity.id
_entity.type
_entity.pdbx_description
1 polymer ?
#
loop_
_entity_poly.entity_id
_entity_poly.type
_entity_poly.pdbx_seq_one_letter_code
_entity_poly.pdbx_strand_id
1 'polypeptide(L)'
;MSARDAATRRQVEAARPDVSTWLAANAGSGKTRVLTDRVARLLLDGVQPQHVLCLTYTKAAASEMQNRLFQQLGKWAMLDDAALRAELAELGAGGTADPVALARARTLFARAIETPGGLKIQTIHAF
;
A
#
# COMPACT_ATOMS: atom_id res chain seq x y z
N MET A 1 7.98 -11.39 17.52
CA MET A 1 7.59 -11.41 16.09
C MET A 1 7.70 -12.83 15.60
N SER A 2 6.58 -13.46 15.20
CA SER A 2 6.64 -14.75 14.50
C SER A 2 7.42 -14.55 13.20
N ALA A 3 8.31 -15.48 12.86
CA ALA A 3 9.03 -15.42 11.60
C ALA A 3 8.02 -15.51 10.44
N ARG A 4 7.98 -14.49 9.58
CA ARG A 4 7.15 -14.51 8.36
C ARG A 4 7.40 -15.81 7.60
N ASP A 5 6.33 -16.45 7.14
CA ASP A 5 6.46 -17.61 6.24
C ASP A 5 7.06 -17.20 4.89
N ALA A 6 7.48 -18.20 4.12
CA ALA A 6 8.17 -17.96 2.85
C ALA A 6 7.30 -17.22 1.82
N ALA A 7 5.98 -17.42 1.83
CA ALA A 7 5.07 -16.76 0.89
C ALA A 7 4.93 -15.27 1.21
N THR A 8 4.69 -14.96 2.48
CA THR A 8 4.58 -13.59 3.01
C THR A 8 5.87 -12.82 2.80
N ARG A 9 7.04 -13.45 3.02
CA ARG A 9 8.33 -12.81 2.71
C ARG A 9 8.44 -12.39 1.25
N ARG A 10 8.08 -13.28 0.31
CA ARG A 10 8.10 -12.96 -1.13
C ARG A 10 7.11 -11.86 -1.51
N GLN A 11 5.94 -11.81 -0.88
CA GLN A 11 4.97 -10.73 -1.09
C GLN A 11 5.52 -9.38 -0.62
N VAL A 12 6.11 -9.33 0.58
CA VAL A 12 6.75 -8.12 1.13
C VAL A 12 7.92 -7.67 0.27
N GLU A 13 8.72 -8.60 -0.23
CA GLU A 13 9.82 -8.33 -1.17
C GLU A 13 9.28 -7.78 -2.49
N ALA A 14 8.24 -8.39 -3.07
CA ALA A 14 7.63 -7.93 -4.31
C ALA A 14 6.95 -6.56 -4.19
N ALA A 15 6.53 -6.17 -2.97
CA ALA A 15 5.95 -4.87 -2.70
C ALA A 15 6.99 -3.74 -2.49
N ARG A 16 8.29 -4.03 -2.62
CA ARG A 16 9.37 -3.05 -2.41
C ARG A 16 9.37 -1.94 -3.46
N PRO A 17 9.14 -0.67 -3.08
CA PRO A 17 9.02 0.42 -4.05
C PRO A 17 10.33 0.78 -4.75
N ASP A 18 11.47 0.43 -4.17
CA ASP A 18 12.82 0.78 -4.62
C ASP A 18 13.37 -0.11 -5.75
N VAL A 19 12.62 -1.15 -6.14
CA VAL A 19 12.99 -2.06 -7.23
C VAL A 19 11.84 -2.24 -8.22
N SER A 20 12.17 -2.45 -9.49
CA SER A 20 11.19 -2.93 -10.47
C SER A 20 10.91 -4.41 -10.18
N THR A 21 9.64 -4.80 -10.17
CA THR A 21 9.23 -6.15 -9.81
C THR A 21 8.28 -6.73 -10.84
N TRP A 22 8.63 -7.90 -11.35
CA TRP A 22 7.72 -8.76 -12.08
C TRP A 22 7.21 -9.87 -11.17
N LEU A 23 5.89 -9.97 -11.00
CA LEU A 23 5.27 -10.97 -10.13
C LEU A 23 4.43 -11.94 -10.96
N ALA A 24 4.91 -13.17 -11.11
CA ALA A 24 4.10 -14.29 -11.58
C ALA A 24 3.42 -14.96 -10.38
N ALA A 25 2.08 -15.03 -10.36
CA ALA A 25 1.38 -15.64 -9.25
C ALA A 25 0.00 -16.20 -9.63
N ASN A 26 -0.35 -17.36 -9.06
CA ASN A 26 -1.61 -18.06 -9.30
C ASN A 26 -2.82 -17.30 -8.72
N ALA A 27 -4.04 -17.72 -9.04
CA ALA A 27 -5.23 -17.20 -8.35
C ALA A 27 -5.10 -17.39 -6.82
N GLY A 28 -5.60 -16.45 -6.02
CA GLY A 28 -5.55 -16.52 -4.55
C GLY A 28 -4.18 -16.23 -3.90
N SER A 29 -3.10 -16.05 -4.67
CA SER A 29 -1.73 -15.80 -4.16
C SER A 29 -1.46 -14.41 -3.57
N GLY A 30 -2.47 -13.53 -3.49
CA GLY A 30 -2.32 -12.20 -2.91
C GLY A 30 -1.74 -11.11 -3.82
N LYS A 31 -1.80 -11.25 -5.16
CA LYS A 31 -1.32 -10.22 -6.11
C LYS A 31 -1.87 -8.82 -5.81
N THR A 32 -3.17 -8.72 -5.56
CA THR A 32 -3.82 -7.44 -5.23
C THR A 32 -3.24 -6.84 -3.96
N ARG A 33 -2.98 -7.68 -2.94
CA ARG A 33 -2.33 -7.25 -1.70
C ARG A 33 -0.93 -6.70 -1.96
N VAL A 34 -0.12 -7.38 -2.78
CA VAL A 34 1.22 -6.90 -3.14
C VAL A 34 1.16 -5.52 -3.79
N LEU A 35 0.21 -5.29 -4.70
CA LEU A 35 0.03 -4.00 -5.35
C LEU A 35 -0.45 -2.90 -4.39
N THR A 36 -1.43 -3.19 -3.52
CA THR A 36 -1.90 -2.22 -2.52
C THR A 36 -0.81 -1.89 -1.51
N ASP A 37 -0.06 -2.90 -1.05
CA ASP A 37 1.05 -2.73 -0.11
C ASP A 37 2.16 -1.89 -0.75
N ARG A 38 2.47 -2.10 -2.04
CA ARG A 38 3.44 -1.28 -2.77
C ARG A 38 3.02 0.19 -2.84
N VAL A 39 1.75 0.48 -3.15
CA VAL A 39 1.25 1.86 -3.17
C VAL A 39 1.31 2.47 -1.77
N ALA A 40 0.88 1.75 -0.74
CA ALA A 40 0.93 2.24 0.63
C ALA A 40 2.37 2.57 1.08
N ARG A 41 3.36 1.76 0.66
CA ARG A 41 4.79 2.01 0.92
C ARG A 41 5.31 3.25 0.19
N LEU A 42 4.96 3.44 -1.08
CA LEU A 42 5.30 4.68 -1.80
C LEU A 42 4.79 5.92 -1.05
N LEU A 43 3.54 5.88 -0.59
CA LEU A 43 2.95 6.99 0.16
C LEU A 43 3.63 7.22 1.51
N LEU A 44 4.00 6.15 2.23
CA LEU A 44 4.79 6.23 3.47
C LEU A 44 6.17 6.84 3.24
N ASP A 45 6.81 6.50 2.11
CA ASP A 45 8.10 7.05 1.70
C ASP A 45 8.00 8.53 1.25
N GLY A 46 6.79 9.10 1.28
CA GLY A 46 6.55 10.52 1.00
C GLY A 46 6.23 10.83 -0.46
N VAL A 47 6.05 9.81 -1.31
CA VAL A 47 5.58 10.00 -2.68
C VAL A 47 4.17 10.61 -2.62
N GLN A 48 3.98 11.72 -3.34
CA GLN A 48 2.68 12.37 -3.42
C GLN A 48 1.69 11.43 -4.14
N PRO A 49 0.45 11.29 -3.65
CA PRO A 49 -0.56 10.43 -4.27
C PRO A 49 -0.73 10.62 -5.79
N GLN A 50 -0.68 11.87 -6.27
CA GLN A 50 -0.80 12.20 -7.70
C GLN A 50 0.39 11.72 -8.56
N HIS A 51 1.51 11.31 -7.95
CA HIS A 51 2.67 10.76 -8.64
C HIS A 51 2.64 9.21 -8.73
N VAL A 52 1.58 8.58 -8.21
CA VAL A 52 1.41 7.13 -8.28
C VAL A 52 0.34 6.78 -9.31
N LEU A 53 0.76 6.15 -10.41
CA LEU A 53 -0.15 5.60 -11.42
C LEU A 53 -0.25 4.08 -11.25
N CYS A 54 -1.48 3.59 -11.06
CA CYS A 54 -1.78 2.16 -11.06
C CYS A 54 -2.80 1.85 -12.15
N LEU A 55 -2.43 0.94 -13.05
CA LEU A 55 -3.24 0.53 -14.18
C LEU A 55 -3.74 -0.90 -14.00
N THR A 56 -4.98 -1.14 -14.43
CA THR A 56 -5.57 -2.48 -14.47
C THR A 56 -6.50 -2.64 -15.67
N TYR A 57 -7.00 -3.84 -15.93
CA TYR A 57 -7.82 -4.10 -17.11
C TYR A 57 -9.30 -3.76 -16.91
N THR A 58 -9.81 -3.90 -15.68
CA THR A 58 -11.25 -3.75 -15.39
C THR A 58 -11.51 -2.63 -14.40
N LYS A 59 -12.65 -1.94 -14.58
CA LYS A 59 -13.11 -0.92 -13.63
C LYS A 59 -13.32 -1.50 -12.23
N ALA A 60 -13.84 -2.73 -12.16
CA ALA A 60 -14.03 -3.44 -10.89
C ALA A 60 -12.71 -3.66 -10.14
N ALA A 61 -11.63 -4.07 -10.82
CA ALA A 61 -10.32 -4.23 -10.18
C ALA A 61 -9.74 -2.89 -9.72
N ALA A 62 -9.95 -1.81 -10.48
CA ALA A 62 -9.50 -0.48 -10.10
C ALA A 62 -10.20 -0.02 -8.82
N SER A 63 -11.53 -0.12 -8.78
CA SER A 63 -12.34 0.21 -7.60
C SER A 63 -12.01 -0.67 -6.39
N GLU A 64 -11.84 -1.98 -6.59
CA GLU A 64 -11.46 -2.89 -5.50
C GLU A 64 -10.11 -2.50 -4.89
N MET A 65 -9.11 -2.24 -5.74
CA MET A 65 -7.78 -1.85 -5.28
C MET A 65 -7.80 -0.52 -4.52
N GLN A 66 -8.54 0.47 -5.03
CA GLN A 66 -8.71 1.76 -4.37
C GLN A 66 -9.40 1.61 -3.00
N ASN A 67 -10.47 0.82 -2.93
CA ASN A 67 -11.19 0.55 -1.68
C ASN A 67 -10.29 -0.11 -0.64
N ARG A 68 -9.50 -1.12 -1.04
CA ARG A 68 -8.56 -1.81 -0.14
C ARG A 68 -7.49 -0.87 0.40
N LEU A 69 -6.92 -0.02 -0.46
CA LEU A 69 -5.94 0.97 -0.05
C LEU A 69 -6.55 1.96 0.95
N PHE A 70 -7.72 2.52 0.66
CA PHE A 70 -8.39 3.44 1.58
C PHE A 70 -8.75 2.80 2.91
N GLN A 71 -9.23 1.55 2.92
CA GLN A 71 -9.48 0.81 4.15
C GLN A 71 -8.22 0.65 5.01
N GLN A 72 -7.09 0.32 4.38
CA GLN A 72 -5.81 0.17 5.06
C GLN A 72 -5.30 1.49 5.64
N LEU A 73 -5.32 2.57 4.85
CA LEU A 73 -4.90 3.90 5.33
C LEU A 73 -5.83 4.42 6.43
N GLY A 74 -7.15 4.20 6.29
CA GLY A 74 -8.14 4.58 7.30
C GLY A 74 -7.96 3.81 8.61
N LYS A 75 -7.63 2.50 8.54
CA LYS A 75 -7.26 1.70 9.70
C LYS A 75 -6.06 2.31 10.42
N TRP A 76 -4.99 2.65 9.70
CA TRP A 76 -3.79 3.23 10.31
C TRP A 76 -4.03 4.54 11.05
N ALA A 77 -4.93 5.39 10.54
CA ALA A 77 -5.30 6.62 11.21
C ALA A 77 -5.85 6.39 12.63
N MET A 78 -6.53 5.27 12.86
CA MET A 78 -7.29 4.98 14.09
C MET A 78 -6.58 4.07 15.11
N LEU A 79 -5.54 3.34 14.70
CA LEU A 79 -4.83 2.40 15.60
C LEU A 79 -4.08 3.14 16.71
N ASP A 80 -3.83 2.51 17.85
CA ASP A 80 -2.81 3.01 18.78
C ASP A 80 -1.39 2.84 18.20
N ASP A 81 -0.39 3.41 18.86
CA ASP A 81 0.99 3.36 18.38
C ASP A 81 1.58 1.94 18.35
N ALA A 82 1.21 1.07 19.29
CA ALA A 82 1.73 -0.30 19.31
C ALA A 82 1.16 -1.12 18.15
N ALA A 83 -0.15 -1.01 17.91
CA ALA A 83 -0.83 -1.66 16.82
C ALA A 83 -0.40 -1.10 15.45
N LEU A 84 -0.24 0.22 15.32
CA LEU A 84 0.25 0.82 14.08
C LEU A 84 1.68 0.38 13.77
N ARG A 85 2.56 0.30 14.76
CA ARG A 85 3.91 -0.27 14.58
C ARG A 85 3.86 -1.70 14.07
N ALA A 86 2.97 -2.53 14.61
CA ALA A 86 2.81 -3.90 14.15
C ALA A 86 2.35 -3.98 12.68
N GLU A 87 1.38 -3.16 12.28
CA GLU A 87 0.92 -3.10 10.88
C GLU A 87 2.00 -2.63 9.91
N LEU A 88 2.75 -1.57 10.27
CA LEU A 88 3.86 -1.08 9.44
C LEU A 88 5.00 -2.09 9.37
N ALA A 89 5.26 -2.81 10.48
CA ALA A 89 6.21 -3.90 10.50
C ALA A 89 5.77 -5.01 9.55
N GLU A 90 4.50 -5.45 9.58
CA GLU A 90 3.93 -6.46 8.68
C GLU A 90 3.95 -6.04 7.20
N LEU A 91 3.72 -4.76 6.91
CA LEU A 91 3.87 -4.18 5.57
C LEU A 91 5.30 -4.28 5.02
N GLY A 92 6.29 -4.41 5.90
CA GLY A 92 7.71 -4.38 5.53
C GLY A 92 8.30 -2.97 5.41
N ALA A 93 7.66 -1.97 6.01
CA ALA A 93 8.18 -0.61 6.17
C ALA A 93 9.19 -0.55 7.35
N GLY A 94 10.15 -1.48 7.37
CA GLY A 94 10.99 -1.81 8.53
C GLY A 94 12.07 -0.81 8.92
N GLY A 95 12.13 0.38 8.30
CA GLY A 95 13.03 1.45 8.70
C GLY A 95 12.36 2.31 9.76
N THR A 96 12.49 1.93 11.03
CA THR A 96 12.08 2.69 12.23
C THR A 96 10.69 3.33 12.13
N ALA A 97 9.68 2.63 12.68
CA ALA A 97 8.39 3.23 13.03
C ALA A 97 8.56 4.22 14.21
N ASP A 98 9.37 5.24 13.95
CA ASP A 98 9.63 6.38 14.80
C ASP A 98 8.35 7.24 14.89
N PRO A 99 8.29 8.18 15.85
CA PRO A 99 7.10 9.02 16.00
C PRO A 99 6.71 9.80 14.74
N VAL A 100 7.68 10.15 13.88
CA VAL A 100 7.44 10.91 12.64
C VAL A 100 6.79 10.04 11.58
N ALA A 101 7.25 8.80 11.41
CA ALA A 101 6.69 7.81 10.50
C ALA A 101 5.26 7.43 10.92
N LEU A 102 5.01 7.27 12.22
CA LEU A 102 3.65 7.02 12.74
C LEU A 102 2.72 8.20 12.47
N ALA A 103 3.15 9.43 12.77
CA ALA A 103 2.37 10.62 12.47
C ALA A 103 2.08 10.73 10.96
N ARG A 104 3.07 10.49 10.11
CA ARG A 104 2.90 10.48 8.66
C ARG A 104 1.86 9.44 8.23
N ALA A 105 2.00 8.19 8.69
CA ALA A 105 1.09 7.09 8.36
C ALA A 105 -0.37 7.46 8.68
N ARG A 106 -0.62 8.12 9.82
CA ARG A 106 -1.96 8.57 10.22
C ARG A 106 -2.57 9.61 9.29
N THR A 107 -1.75 10.47 8.68
CA THR A 107 -2.22 11.50 7.75
C THR A 107 -2.47 10.98 6.34
N LEU A 108 -2.00 9.78 5.99
CA LEU A 108 -2.05 9.29 4.61
C LEU A 108 -3.48 9.10 4.09
N PHE A 109 -4.43 8.72 4.96
CA PHE A 109 -5.83 8.60 4.56
C PHE A 109 -6.41 9.92 4.08
N ALA A 110 -6.26 10.99 4.88
CA ALA A 110 -6.72 12.34 4.52
C ALA A 110 -6.05 12.82 3.23
N ARG A 111 -4.72 12.71 3.14
CA ARG A 111 -3.96 13.09 1.94
C ARG A 111 -4.43 12.37 0.68
N ALA A 112 -4.74 11.08 0.79
CA ALA A 112 -5.18 10.28 -0.35
C ALA A 112 -6.59 10.65 -0.83
N ILE A 113 -7.49 11.07 0.08
CA ILE A 113 -8.83 11.55 -0.26
C ILE A 113 -8.78 12.96 -0.86
N GLU A 114 -7.95 13.84 -0.30
CA GLU A 114 -7.81 15.24 -0.72
C GLU A 114 -6.94 15.43 -1.97
N THR A 115 -6.44 14.34 -2.56
CA THR A 115 -5.58 14.38 -3.75
C THR A 115 -6.32 15.02 -4.92
N PRO A 116 -5.80 16.11 -5.53
CA PRO A 116 -6.40 16.72 -6.70
C PRO A 116 -6.56 15.73 -7.85
N GLY A 117 -7.79 15.55 -8.32
CA GLY A 117 -8.10 14.56 -9.37
C GLY A 117 -8.03 13.10 -8.92
N GLY A 118 -7.96 12.85 -7.61
CA GLY A 118 -7.99 11.54 -6.97
C GLY A 118 -6.73 10.70 -7.19
N LEU A 119 -6.64 9.60 -6.44
CA LEU A 119 -5.65 8.55 -6.70
C LEU A 119 -5.81 7.99 -8.11
N LYS A 120 -4.72 7.92 -8.87
CA LYS A 120 -4.71 7.41 -10.26
C LYS A 120 -4.67 5.88 -10.30
N ILE A 121 -5.71 5.24 -9.76
CA ILE A 121 -5.97 3.81 -9.89
C ILE A 121 -7.08 3.62 -10.92
N GLN A 122 -6.72 3.25 -12.15
CA GLN A 122 -7.65 3.30 -13.28
C GLN A 122 -7.43 2.19 -14.31
N THR A 123 -8.34 2.09 -15.27
CA THR A 123 -8.19 1.14 -16.37
C THR A 123 -7.19 1.65 -17.40
N ILE A 124 -6.51 0.74 -18.11
CA ILE A 124 -5.58 1.09 -19.20
C ILE A 124 -6.21 2.05 -20.22
N HIS A 125 -7.47 1.83 -20.59
CA HIS A 125 -8.19 2.66 -21.58
C HIS A 125 -8.66 4.03 -21.06
N ALA A 126 -8.61 4.25 -19.75
CA ALA A 126 -9.04 5.51 -19.13
C ALA A 126 -7.87 6.45 -18.82
N PHE A 127 -6.64 5.95 -18.98
CA PHE A 127 -5.41 6.74 -18.97
C PHE A 127 -5.15 7.27 -20.38
#